data_AF-A0A365XVH9-F1
#
_entry.id   AF-A0A365XVH9-F1
#
_cell.length_a   1.000
_cell.length_b   1.000
_cell.length_c   1.000
_cell.angle_alpha   90.00
_cell.angle_beta   90.00
_cell.angle_gamma   90.00
#
_symmetry.space_group_name_H-M   'P 1'
#
loop_
_entity.id
_entity.type
_entity.pdbx_description
1 polymer ?
#
loop_
_entity_poly.entity_id
_entity_poly.type
_entity_poly.pdbx_seq_one_letter_code
_entity_poly.pdbx_strand_id
1 'polypeptide(L)'
;MEDAEINTLWQSVIGDDDQPAFRALFDYFYNRLVRFATDLAGTREAAEEIVSDVFVQLWKNRKQTVGVIRLKTYLYTAVRNRSYNYIRDHQQHRWLALEEIEEPAAAGPLPSGAGLYIH
;
A
#
# COMPACT_ATOMS: atom_id res chain seq x y z
N MET A 1 -5.87 16.74 18.11
CA MET A 1 -7.17 16.47 17.50
C MET A 1 -7.84 15.30 18.16
N GLU A 2 -8.96 15.61 18.80
CA GLU A 2 -9.89 14.63 19.38
C GLU A 2 -10.75 13.98 18.28
N ASP A 3 -11.39 12.85 18.58
CA ASP A 3 -12.19 12.12 17.59
C ASP A 3 -13.41 12.94 17.11
N ALA A 4 -13.99 13.80 17.97
CA ALA A 4 -15.07 14.70 17.59
C ALA A 4 -14.62 15.74 16.55
N GLU A 5 -13.44 16.33 16.75
CA GLU A 5 -12.85 17.32 15.84
C GLU A 5 -12.53 16.70 14.47
N ILE A 6 -11.95 15.49 14.48
CA ILE A 6 -11.69 14.71 13.25
C ILE A 6 -12.99 14.48 12.47
N ASN A 7 -14.06 14.10 13.17
CA ASN A 7 -15.36 13.86 12.53
C ASN A 7 -15.92 15.15 11.94
N THR A 8 -15.89 16.27 12.66
CA THR A 8 -16.36 17.57 12.15
C THR A 8 -15.62 17.99 10.88
N LEU A 9 -14.28 17.92 10.89
CA LEU A 9 -13.48 18.23 9.69
C LEU A 9 -13.84 17.29 8.54
N TRP A 10 -13.99 16.00 8.81
CA TRP A 10 -14.35 15.02 7.78
C TRP A 10 -15.73 15.29 7.17
N GLN A 11 -16.72 15.68 7.97
CA GLN A 11 -18.06 16.04 7.47
C GLN A 11 -18.01 17.23 6.51
N SER A 12 -17.18 18.24 6.79
CA SER A 12 -16.99 19.37 5.88
C SER A 12 -16.30 18.97 4.58
N VAL A 13 -15.31 18.08 4.63
CA VAL A 13 -14.66 17.53 3.43
C VAL A 13 -15.66 16.83 2.50
N ILE A 14 -16.56 16.00 3.06
CA ILE A 14 -17.51 15.23 2.24
C ILE A 14 -18.70 16.06 1.77
N GLY A 15 -19.12 17.07 2.55
CA GLY A 15 -20.26 17.92 2.24
C GLY A 15 -19.92 19.03 1.25
N ASP A 16 -18.83 19.75 1.50
CA ASP A 16 -18.52 21.02 0.84
C ASP A 16 -17.24 20.99 0.01
N ASP A 17 -16.62 19.81 -0.15
CA ASP A 17 -15.30 19.67 -0.79
C ASP A 17 -14.22 20.55 -0.09
N ASP A 18 -14.32 20.72 1.24
CA ASP A 18 -13.45 21.61 2.02
C ASP A 18 -11.98 21.13 1.99
N GLN A 19 -11.19 21.77 1.12
CA GLN A 19 -9.76 21.50 0.97
C GLN A 19 -8.94 21.86 2.22
N PRO A 20 -9.15 23.03 2.88
CA PRO A 20 -8.54 23.32 4.18
C PRO A 20 -8.76 22.24 5.24
N ALA A 21 -9.99 21.74 5.39
CA ALA A 21 -10.31 20.69 6.35
C ALA A 21 -9.59 19.37 6.01
N PHE A 22 -9.55 19.02 4.72
CA PHE A 22 -8.80 17.86 4.26
C PHE A 22 -7.29 18.01 4.52
N ARG A 23 -6.75 19.22 4.31
CA ARG A 23 -5.35 19.52 4.58
C ARG A 23 -5.01 19.38 6.06
N ALA A 24 -5.87 19.88 6.96
CA ALA A 24 -5.70 19.74 8.39
C ALA A 24 -5.69 18.26 8.83
N LEU A 25 -6.59 17.46 8.27
CA LEU A 25 -6.60 16.00 8.48
C LEU A 25 -5.31 15.35 7.96
N PHE A 26 -4.87 15.71 6.75
CA PHE A 26 -3.63 15.22 6.17
C PHE A 26 -2.43 15.51 7.08
N ASP A 27 -2.20 16.78 7.42
CA ASP A 27 -1.06 17.19 8.25
C ASP A 27 -1.06 16.51 9.63
N TYR A 28 -2.26 16.27 10.21
CA TYR A 28 -2.40 15.58 11.48
C TYR A 28 -2.05 14.09 11.41
N PHE A 29 -2.47 13.40 10.35
CA PHE A 29 -2.35 11.95 10.23
C PHE A 29 -1.09 11.49 9.49
N TYR A 30 -0.56 12.29 8.56
CA TYR A 30 0.50 11.88 7.62
C TYR A 30 1.70 11.26 8.33
N ASN A 31 2.37 12.01 9.21
CA ASN A 31 3.57 11.53 9.92
C ASN A 31 3.30 10.27 10.77
N ARG A 32 2.10 10.15 11.34
CA ARG A 32 1.72 9.00 12.18
C ARG A 32 1.50 7.75 11.33
N LEU A 33 0.81 7.92 10.20
CA LEU A 33 0.56 6.83 9.25
C LEU A 33 1.83 6.42 8.52
N VAL A 34 2.74 7.35 8.19
CA VAL A 34 4.05 7.03 7.60
C VAL A 34 4.84 6.17 8.57
N ARG A 35 4.97 6.59 9.84
CA ARG A 35 5.65 5.77 10.85
C ARG A 35 5.04 4.37 10.97
N PHE A 36 3.72 4.28 11.04
CA PHE A 36 3.00 3.01 11.10
C PHE A 36 3.23 2.14 9.85
N ALA A 37 3.23 2.75 8.65
CA ALA A 37 3.48 2.05 7.41
C ALA A 37 4.94 1.63 7.25
N THR A 38 5.90 2.40 7.77
CA THR A 38 7.33 2.04 7.79
C THR A 38 7.55 0.79 8.62
N ASP A 39 6.90 0.69 9.80
CA ASP A 39 6.95 -0.50 10.65
C ASP A 39 6.41 -1.76 9.95
N LEU A 40 5.59 -1.61 8.89
CA LEU A 40 5.04 -2.71 8.09
C LEU A 40 5.82 -2.98 6.80
N ALA A 41 6.03 -1.95 5.97
CA ALA A 41 6.60 -2.03 4.63
C ALA A 41 8.14 -2.03 4.60
N GLY A 42 8.79 -1.75 5.73
CA GLY A 42 10.23 -1.88 5.91
C GLY A 42 11.06 -0.64 5.54
N THR A 43 10.59 0.20 4.62
CA THR A 43 11.28 1.46 4.25
C THR A 43 10.38 2.67 4.42
N ARG A 44 11.00 3.83 4.61
CA ARG A 44 10.28 5.10 4.77
C ARG A 44 9.72 5.56 3.42
N GLU A 45 10.46 5.37 2.35
CA GLU A 45 10.09 5.76 0.99
C GLU A 45 8.80 5.04 0.56
N ALA A 46 8.74 3.72 0.74
CA ALA A 46 7.53 2.94 0.46
C ALA A 46 6.35 3.38 1.34
N ALA A 47 6.62 3.68 2.61
CA ALA A 47 5.59 4.15 3.53
C ALA A 47 4.99 5.51 3.12
N GLU A 48 5.82 6.46 2.69
CA GLU A 48 5.38 7.77 2.19
C GLU A 48 4.54 7.63 0.92
N GLU A 49 4.93 6.75 0.01
CA GLU A 49 4.16 6.43 -1.20
C GLU A 49 2.79 5.82 -0.85
N ILE A 50 2.77 4.79 0.02
CA ILE A 50 1.54 4.13 0.47
C ILE A 50 0.57 5.13 1.11
N VAL A 51 1.06 5.97 2.03
CA VAL A 51 0.22 6.94 2.73
C VAL A 51 -0.30 7.99 1.76
N SER A 52 0.56 8.49 0.85
CA SER A 52 0.16 9.46 -0.17
C SER A 52 -0.95 8.90 -1.06
N ASP A 53 -0.83 7.66 -1.53
CA ASP A 53 -1.86 7.04 -2.37
C ASP A 53 -3.17 6.82 -1.61
N VAL A 54 -3.11 6.46 -0.32
CA VAL A 54 -4.31 6.38 0.53
C VAL A 54 -5.03 7.73 0.62
N PHE A 55 -4.30 8.84 0.81
CA PHE A 55 -4.91 10.17 0.86
C PHE A 55 -5.45 10.62 -0.50
N VAL A 56 -4.74 10.34 -1.59
CA VAL A 56 -5.24 10.62 -2.96
C VAL A 56 -6.55 9.87 -3.20
N GLN A 57 -6.60 8.59 -2.84
CA GLN A 57 -7.80 7.77 -3.00
C GLN A 57 -8.93 8.21 -2.08
N LEU A 58 -8.62 8.61 -0.84
CA LEU A 58 -9.58 9.18 0.08
C LEU A 58 -10.21 10.46 -0.49
N TRP A 59 -9.39 11.37 -1.03
CA TRP A 59 -9.89 12.58 -1.68
C TRP A 59 -10.77 12.23 -2.89
N LYS A 60 -10.31 11.38 -3.81
CA LYS A 60 -11.08 10.98 -5.01
C LYS A 60 -12.45 10.38 -4.65
N ASN A 61 -12.49 9.55 -3.61
CA ASN A 61 -13.70 8.81 -3.24
C ASN A 61 -14.50 9.45 -2.10
N ARG A 62 -14.14 10.66 -1.63
CA ARG A 62 -14.74 11.31 -0.45
C ARG A 62 -16.27 11.34 -0.47
N LYS A 63 -16.89 11.58 -1.63
CA LYS A 63 -18.35 11.60 -1.81
C LYS A 63 -19.03 10.22 -1.75
N GLN A 64 -18.27 9.15 -1.98
CA GLN A 64 -18.73 7.77 -1.84
C GLN A 64 -18.40 7.20 -0.45
N THR A 65 -17.51 7.85 0.30
CA THR A 65 -17.10 7.44 1.67
C THR A 65 -17.93 8.11 2.77
N VAL A 66 -19.13 8.62 2.44
CA VAL A 66 -20.07 9.28 3.36
C VAL A 66 -20.43 8.40 4.57
N GLY A 67 -20.32 7.06 4.44
CA GLY A 67 -20.53 6.10 5.54
C GLY A 67 -19.36 5.90 6.50
N VAL A 68 -18.21 6.55 6.31
CA VAL A 68 -17.05 6.42 7.21
C VAL A 68 -17.28 7.27 8.47
N ILE A 69 -17.94 6.65 9.45
CA ILE A 69 -18.21 7.25 10.78
C ILE A 69 -16.90 7.43 11.57
N ARG A 70 -15.85 6.67 11.24
CA ARG A 70 -14.57 6.66 11.97
C ARG A 70 -13.38 6.78 11.02
N LEU A 71 -13.10 8.00 10.56
CA LEU A 71 -12.01 8.29 9.60
C LEU A 71 -10.66 7.74 10.07
N LYS A 72 -10.33 7.90 11.36
CA LYS A 72 -9.10 7.36 11.94
C LYS A 72 -8.98 5.85 11.70
N THR A 73 -10.00 5.08 12.04
CA THR A 73 -10.00 3.61 11.85
C THR A 73 -9.88 3.23 10.38
N TYR A 74 -10.60 3.94 9.51
CA TYR A 74 -10.51 3.75 8.07
C TYR A 74 -9.08 3.96 7.56
N LEU A 75 -8.43 5.07 7.94
CA LEU A 75 -7.07 5.40 7.49
C LEU A 75 -6.05 4.34 7.89
N TYR A 76 -6.03 3.92 9.16
CA TYR A 76 -5.11 2.86 9.61
C TYR A 76 -5.37 1.52 8.91
N THR A 77 -6.63 1.20 8.63
CA THR A 77 -7.01 -0.03 7.92
C THR A 77 -6.58 0.02 6.45
N ALA A 78 -6.83 1.14 5.77
CA ALA A 78 -6.45 1.36 4.39
C ALA A 78 -4.92 1.30 4.22
N VAL A 79 -4.18 1.99 5.09
CA VAL A 79 -2.71 1.97 5.09
C VAL A 79 -2.18 0.56 5.33
N ARG A 80 -2.68 -0.16 6.35
CA ARG A 80 -2.28 -1.55 6.61
C ARG A 80 -2.50 -2.44 5.38
N ASN A 81 -3.68 -2.37 4.77
CA ASN A 81 -4.01 -3.19 3.61
C ASN A 81 -3.10 -2.87 2.41
N ARG A 82 -2.81 -1.58 2.17
CA ARG A 82 -1.89 -1.16 1.12
C ARG A 82 -0.44 -1.59 1.41
N SER A 83 0.02 -1.53 2.65
CA SER A 83 1.32 -2.06 3.05
C SER A 83 1.44 -3.56 2.79
N TYR A 84 0.41 -4.36 3.11
CA TYR A 84 0.43 -5.79 2.80
C TYR A 84 0.42 -6.10 1.31
N ASN A 85 -0.35 -5.35 0.52
CA ASN A 85 -0.32 -5.47 -0.93
C ASN A 85 1.08 -5.15 -1.48
N TYR A 86 1.68 -4.04 -1.03
CA TYR A 86 3.05 -3.67 -1.41
C TYR A 86 4.05 -4.79 -1.10
N ILE A 87 4.01 -5.35 0.12
CA ILE A 87 4.91 -6.45 0.51
C ILE A 87 4.71 -7.68 -0.37
N ARG A 88 3.46 -8.06 -0.64
CA ARG A 88 3.14 -9.22 -1.49
C ARG A 88 3.71 -9.02 -2.89
N ASP A 89 3.43 -7.88 -3.49
CA ASP A 89 3.82 -7.59 -4.87
C ASP A 89 5.36 -7.51 -4.95
N HIS A 90 6.03 -6.89 -3.97
CA HIS A 90 7.48 -6.80 -3.91
C HIS A 90 8.18 -8.15 -3.61
N GLN A 91 7.52 -9.07 -2.91
CA GLN A 91 8.00 -10.45 -2.74
C GLN A 91 7.87 -11.25 -4.04
N GLN A 92 6.76 -11.09 -4.77
CA GLN A 92 6.57 -11.73 -6.09
C GLN A 92 7.59 -11.23 -7.11
N HIS A 93 7.83 -9.91 -7.17
CA HIS A 93 8.86 -9.34 -8.04
C HIS A 93 10.27 -9.79 -7.66
N ARG A 94 10.57 -9.94 -6.36
CA ARG A 94 11.87 -10.49 -5.93
C ARG A 94 12.05 -11.95 -6.34
N TRP A 95 10.99 -12.75 -6.34
CA TRP A 95 11.04 -14.14 -6.82
C TRP A 95 11.29 -14.22 -8.33
N LEU A 96 10.55 -13.45 -9.14
CA LEU A 96 10.74 -13.40 -10.59
C LEU A 96 12.14 -12.90 -10.98
N ALA A 97 12.67 -11.90 -10.25
CA ALA A 97 14.03 -11.39 -10.48
C ALA A 97 15.14 -12.40 -10.11
N LEU A 98 14.85 -13.39 -9.27
CA LEU A 98 15.80 -14.48 -8.95
C LEU A 98 15.77 -15.57 -10.03
N GLU A 99 14.63 -15.83 -10.67
CA GLU A 99 14.52 -16.76 -11.80
C GLU A 99 15.26 -16.26 -13.04
N GLU A 100 15.40 -14.93 -13.20
CA GLU A 100 16.13 -14.32 -14.34
C GLU A 100 17.66 -14.46 -14.22
N ILE A 101 18.20 -14.90 -13.07
CA ILE A 101 19.64 -15.04 -12.80
C ILE A 101 20.18 -16.46 -13.07
N GLU A 102 19.34 -17.44 -13.40
CA GLU A 102 19.83 -18.78 -13.82
C GLU A 102 20.12 -18.86 -15.34
N GLU A 103 21.21 -18.23 -15.80
CA GLU A 103 21.93 -18.80 -16.96
C GLU A 103 22.87 -19.92 -16.47
N PRO A 104 22.73 -21.18 -16.92
CA PRO A 104 23.68 -22.21 -16.57
C PRO A 104 24.96 -22.00 -17.38
N ALA A 105 25.89 -21.25 -16.81
CA ALA A 105 27.28 -21.31 -17.21
C ALA A 105 27.84 -22.71 -16.90
N ALA A 106 28.10 -23.48 -17.96
CA ALA A 106 28.83 -24.76 -18.01
C ALA A 106 28.06 -26.05 -17.68
N ALA A 107 27.44 -26.63 -18.71
CA ALA A 107 27.44 -28.09 -18.91
C ALA A 107 27.66 -28.37 -20.40
N GLY A 108 28.70 -29.16 -20.72
CA GLY A 108 29.06 -29.55 -22.09
C GLY A 108 27.98 -30.40 -22.78
N PRO A 109 28.22 -30.84 -24.03
CA PRO A 109 27.18 -31.46 -24.85
C PRO A 109 26.61 -32.71 -24.16
N LEU A 110 25.28 -32.73 -23.99
CA LEU A 110 24.52 -33.84 -23.44
C LEU A 110 24.80 -35.13 -24.23
N PRO A 111 25.06 -36.28 -23.57
CA PRO A 111 25.17 -37.55 -24.27
C PRO A 111 23.79 -37.97 -24.80
N SER A 112 23.71 -38.23 -26.11
CA SER A 112 22.59 -38.91 -26.77
C SER A 112 22.29 -40.24 -26.05
N GLY A 113 21.10 -40.35 -25.47
CA GLY A 113 20.67 -41.59 -24.83
C GLY A 113 19.18 -41.55 -24.51
N ALA A 114 18.41 -42.25 -25.34
CA ALA A 114 16.98 -42.45 -25.27
C ALA A 114 16.48 -43.03 -23.93
N GLY A 115 15.22 -42.74 -23.59
CA GLY A 115 14.50 -43.48 -22.58
C GLY A 115 13.18 -42.83 -22.17
N LEU A 116 12.12 -43.13 -22.94
CA LEU A 116 10.72 -43.08 -22.48
C LEU A 116 10.61 -43.49 -21.01
N TYR A 117 9.87 -42.74 -20.20
CA TYR A 117 8.98 -43.36 -19.24
C TYR A 117 7.71 -42.52 -19.05
N ILE A 118 6.63 -43.11 -19.53
CA ILE A 118 5.24 -42.70 -19.36
C ILE A 118 4.78 -43.43 -18.08
N HIS A 119 4.11 -42.73 -17.17
CA HIS A 119 2.94 -43.26 -16.47
C HIS A 119 2.03 -42.14 -15.98
#